data_AF-A0A936LF31-F1
#
_entry.id   AF-A0A936LF31-F1
#
_cell.length_a   1.000
_cell.length_b   1.000
_cell.length_c   1.000
_cell.angle_alpha   90.00
_cell.angle_beta   90.00
_cell.angle_gamma   90.00
#
_symmetry.space_group_name_H-M   'P 1'
#
loop_
_entity.id
_entity.type
_entity.pdbx_description
1 polymer ?
#
loop_
_entity_poly.entity_id
_entity_poly.type
_entity_poly.pdbx_seq_one_letter_code
_entity_poly.pdbx_strand_id
1 'polypeptide(L)' 'MKAEYDLSKMQSRRNPYASKLKKSVTMRLSEDVVQYFKSMATEAGVPYQSLINLYLRRLPCAKSQGRD' A
#
# COMPACT_ATOMS: atom_id res chain seq x y z
N MET A 1 -14.51 21.89 -24.43
CA MET A 1 -13.61 20.72 -24.28
C MET A 1 -12.60 20.80 -25.41
N LYS A 2 -11.28 20.82 -25.16
CA LYS A 2 -10.27 20.93 -26.24
C LYS A 2 -10.12 19.59 -26.96
N ALA A 3 -9.98 19.65 -28.28
CA ALA A 3 -10.15 18.52 -29.18
C ALA A 3 -9.06 17.46 -29.04
N GLU A 4 -7.79 17.81 -28.77
CA GLU A 4 -6.73 16.81 -28.58
C GLU A 4 -5.58 17.44 -27.79
N TYR A 5 -5.08 16.71 -26.79
CA TYR A 5 -3.87 17.07 -26.05
C TYR A 5 -2.69 16.29 -26.62
N ASP A 6 -1.74 17.01 -27.21
CA ASP A 6 -0.47 16.44 -27.66
C ASP A 6 0.46 16.23 -26.44
N LEU A 7 0.36 15.05 -25.84
CA LEU A 7 1.11 14.64 -24.64
C LEU A 7 2.64 14.63 -24.85
N SER A 8 3.11 14.66 -26.11
CA SER A 8 4.54 14.69 -26.44
C SER A 8 5.21 16.04 -26.17
N LYS A 9 4.45 17.14 -26.20
CA LYS A 9 4.95 18.52 -25.96
C LYS A 9 4.78 18.97 -24.50
N MET A 10 4.16 18.13 -23.67
CA MET A 10 3.88 18.46 -22.27
C MET A 10 5.11 18.15 -21.40
N GLN A 11 5.58 19.14 -20.64
CA GLN A 11 6.68 18.96 -19.69
C GLN A 11 6.31 17.89 -18.66
N SER A 12 6.87 16.69 -18.80
CA SER A 12 6.60 15.54 -17.93
C SER A 12 7.06 15.84 -16.51
N ARG A 13 6.13 16.20 -15.64
CA ARG A 13 6.39 16.33 -14.20
C ARG A 13 6.20 14.97 -13.56
N ARG A 14 7.21 14.50 -12.83
CA ARG A 14 7.14 13.24 -12.08
C ARG A 14 5.96 13.32 -11.11
N ASN A 15 5.05 12.36 -11.21
CA ASN A 15 3.87 12.33 -10.34
C ASN A 15 4.32 12.33 -8.86
N PRO A 16 4.00 13.37 -8.07
CA PRO A 16 4.41 13.47 -6.67
C PRO A 16 3.79 12.39 -5.78
N TYR A 17 2.74 11.71 -6.26
CA TYR A 17 2.11 10.57 -5.60
C TYR A 17 2.66 9.22 -6.04
N ALA A 18 3.59 9.18 -7.01
CA ALA A 18 4.18 7.92 -7.47
C ALA A 18 4.93 7.19 -6.34
N SER A 19 5.49 7.93 -5.39
CA SER A 19 6.11 7.38 -4.18
C SER A 19 5.11 6.74 -3.21
N LYS A 20 3.83 7.09 -3.30
CA LYS A 20 2.75 6.57 -2.45
C LYS A 20 2.02 5.38 -3.08
N LEU A 21 2.42 4.96 -4.29
CA LEU A 21 1.88 3.77 -4.93
C LEU A 21 2.23 2.53 -4.10
N LYS A 22 1.26 1.61 -3.98
CA LYS A 22 1.46 0.34 -3.29
C LYS A 22 2.50 -0.47 -4.07
N LYS A 23 3.57 -0.88 -3.39
CA LYS A 23 4.54 -1.83 -3.94
C LYS A 23 4.01 -3.25 -3.71
N SER A 24 4.05 -4.08 -4.75
CA SER A 24 3.78 -5.51 -4.59
C SER A 24 4.91 -6.15 -3.79
N VAL A 25 4.57 -6.91 -2.76
CA VAL A 25 5.53 -7.61 -1.90
C VAL A 25 5.04 -9.04 -1.72
N THR A 26 5.94 -10.01 -1.89
CA THR A 26 5.66 -11.40 -1.55
C THR A 26 6.26 -11.69 -0.17
N MET A 27 5.43 -12.08 0.79
CA MET A 27 5.83 -12.40 2.17
C MET A 27 5.34 -13.81 2.51
N ARG A 28 6.21 -14.62 3.13
CA ARG A 28 5.81 -15.92 3.67
C ARG A 28 5.17 -15.69 5.04
N LEU A 29 3.93 -16.12 5.19
CA LEU A 29 3.18 -16.10 6.44
C LEU A 29 2.74 -17.53 6.73
N SER A 30 2.70 -17.91 8.01
CA SER A 30 2.09 -19.19 8.38
C SER A 30 0.56 -19.13 8.26
N GLU A 31 -0.05 -20.29 8.08
CA GLU A 31 -1.47 -20.43 7.72
C GLU A 31 -2.41 -19.94 8.82
N ASP A 32 -2.02 -20.15 10.07
CA ASP A 32 -2.68 -19.66 11.29
C ASP A 32 -2.85 -18.13 11.28
N VAL A 33 -1.79 -17.41 10.92
CA VAL A 33 -1.78 -15.95 10.86
C VAL A 33 -2.73 -15.46 9.76
N VAL A 34 -2.72 -16.12 8.60
CA VAL A 34 -3.60 -15.77 7.49
C VAL A 34 -5.07 -15.99 7.87
N GLN A 35 -5.37 -17.10 8.56
CA GLN A 35 -6.73 -17.41 9.00
C GLN A 35 -7.24 -16.40 10.03
N TYR A 36 -6.39 -16.00 10.99
CA TYR A 36 -6.72 -14.97 11.97
C TYR A 36 -7.07 -13.62 11.33
N PHE A 37 -6.31 -13.17 10.33
CA PHE A 37 -6.63 -11.92 9.65
C PHE A 37 -7.85 -12.02 8.73
N LYS A 38 -8.18 -13.22 8.23
CA LYS A 38 -9.39 -13.46 7.42
C LYS A 38 -10.67 -13.40 8.27
N SER A 39 -10.68 -13.97 9.47
CA SER A 39 -11.84 -13.87 10.37
C SER A 39 -12.09 -12.42 10.78
N MET A 40 -11.04 -11.72 11.21
CA MET A 40 -11.11 -10.31 11.57
C MET A 40 -11.55 -9.41 10.40
N ALA A 41 -11.08 -9.70 9.17
CA ALA A 41 -11.50 -9.00 7.97
C ALA A 41 -13.00 -9.15 7.67
N THR A 42 -13.55 -10.33 7.95
CA THR A 42 -14.97 -10.63 7.73
C THR A 42 -15.85 -9.83 8.70
N GLU A 43 -15.43 -9.70 9.96
CA GLU A 43 -16.14 -8.92 10.97
C GLU A 43 -16.05 -7.41 10.72
N ALA A 44 -14.86 -6.92 10.34
CA ALA A 44 -14.62 -5.51 10.13
C ALA A 44 -15.03 -5.01 8.73
N GLY A 45 -15.42 -5.91 7.82
CA GLY A 45 -15.80 -5.56 6.44
C GLY A 45 -14.65 -4.98 5.60
N VAL A 46 -13.40 -5.21 5.99
CA VAL A 46 -12.22 -4.67 5.32
C VAL A 46 -11.31 -5.80 4.81
N PRO A 47 -10.57 -5.61 3.71
CA PRO A 47 -9.65 -6.63 3.22
C PRO A 47 -8.55 -6.96 4.25
N TYR A 48 -8.28 -8.26 4.46
CA TYR A 48 -7.24 -8.74 5.38
C TYR A 48 -5.84 -8.16 5.06
N GLN A 49 -5.56 -7.89 3.78
CA GLN A 49 -4.31 -7.25 3.33
C GLN A 49 -4.14 -5.82 3.89
N SER A 50 -5.25 -5.07 4.01
CA SER A 50 -5.24 -3.73 4.59
C SER A 50 -4.99 -3.79 6.10
N LEU A 51 -5.55 -4.79 6.78
CA LEU A 51 -5.30 -5.03 8.20
C LEU A 51 -3.84 -5.37 8.45
N ILE A 52 -3.26 -6.31 7.68
CA ILE A 52 -1.84 -6.66 7.79
C ILE A 52 -0.96 -5.42 7.62
N ASN A 53 -1.22 -4.61 6.59
CA ASN A 53 -0.47 -3.38 6.36
C ASN A 53 -0.62 -2.36 7.50
N LEU A 54 -1.82 -2.25 8.10
CA LEU A 54 -2.06 -1.36 9.25
C LEU A 54 -1.29 -1.82 10.49
N TYR A 55 -1.31 -3.12 10.78
CA TYR A 55 -0.58 -3.71 11.90
C TYR A 55 0.93 -3.51 11.75
N LEU A 56 1.49 -3.78 10.57
CA LEU A 56 2.92 -3.61 10.30
C LEU A 56 3.37 -2.15 10.48
N ARG A 57 2.56 -1.16 10.10
CA ARG A 57 2.86 0.27 10.31
C ARG A 57 2.88 0.70 11.77
N ARG A 58 2.13 -0.01 12.63
CA ARG A 58 2.04 0.33 14.05
C ARG A 58 3.25 -0.17 14.84
N LEU A 59 3.96 -1.19 14.33
CA LEU A 59 5.13 -1.75 15.00
C LEU A 59 6.24 -0.69 15.18
N PRO A 60 6.84 -0.58 16.37
CA PRO A 60 7.85 0.44 16.67
C PRO A 60 9.09 0.35 15.75
N CYS A 61 9.46 -0.85 15.30
CA CYS A 61 10.56 -1.08 14.34
C CYS A 61 10.29 -0.53 12.93
N ALA A 62 9.04 -0.35 12.50
CA ALA A 62 8.74 0.23 11.18
C ALA A 62 8.94 1.75 11.14
N LYS A 63 8.99 2.40 12.31
CA LYS A 63 9.14 3.87 12.44
C LYS A 63 10.59 4.32 12.61
N SER A 64 11.51 3.40 12.92
CA SER A 64 12.93 3.73 13.13
C SER A 64 13.74 3.84 11.84
N GLN A 65 13.24 3.35 10.70
CA GLN A 65 13.96 3.38 9.40
C GLN A 65 13.87 4.72 8.65
N GLY A 66 13.55 5.83 9.34
CA GLY A 66 13.40 7.17 8.74
C GLY A 66 14.08 8.29 9.52
N ARG A 67 15.06 7.96 10.38
CA ARG A 67 15.94 8.91 11.05
C ARG A 67 17.38 8.61 10.63
N ASP A 68 17.71 9.02 9.41
CA ASP A 68 19.04 9.40 8.94
C ASP A 68 18.84 10.61 8.01
#